data_AF-A0A1H9NWK6-F1
#
_entry.id   AF-A0A1H9NWK6-F1
#
_cell.length_a   1.000
_cell.length_b   1.000
_cell.length_c   1.000
_cell.angle_alpha   90.00
_cell.angle_beta   90.00
_cell.angle_gamma   90.00
#
_symmetry.space_group_name_H-M   'P 1'
#
loop_
_entity.id
_entity.type
_entity.pdbx_description
1 polymer ?
#
loop_
_entity_poly.entity_id
_entity_poly.type
_entity_poly.pdbx_seq_one_letter_code
_entity_poly.pdbx_strand_id
1 'polypeptide(L)'
;MTDWNLFLVVDAEPVELSGGRDRIVLLANRRLLALPDNGFQLLLAWVAGPRRVVRTPVPVHPDQDVVDTFVNSYLVEAGVPPRPRGFAWYLDLPAGVAPAELWRAVGLSGRHGAPVDLGRVREAMERGLAALFDAS
;
A
#
# COMPACT_ATOMS: atom_id res chain seq x y z
N MET A 1 -4.87 -16.00 -9.85
CA MET A 1 -5.33 -15.19 -8.70
C MET A 1 -4.11 -14.71 -7.96
N THR A 2 -4.03 -13.43 -7.63
CA THR A 2 -3.00 -12.90 -6.74
C THR A 2 -3.27 -13.40 -5.31
N ASP A 3 -2.21 -13.66 -4.55
CA ASP A 3 -2.25 -14.07 -3.14
C ASP A 3 -1.24 -13.21 -2.37
N TRP A 4 -1.56 -12.83 -1.13
CA TRP A 4 -0.68 -12.02 -0.28
C TRP A 4 0.68 -12.68 0.00
N ASN A 5 0.77 -14.00 -0.11
CA ASN A 5 2.01 -14.75 0.06
C ASN A 5 3.00 -14.60 -1.10
N LEU A 6 2.56 -14.04 -2.24
CA LEU A 6 3.44 -13.73 -3.36
C LEU A 6 4.28 -12.47 -3.12
N PHE A 7 3.91 -11.65 -2.14
CA PHE A 7 4.62 -10.43 -1.80
C PHE A 7 5.89 -10.76 -1.01
N LEU A 8 7.03 -10.27 -1.51
CA LEU A 8 8.33 -10.61 -0.97
C LEU A 8 8.47 -10.13 0.49
N VAL A 9 8.85 -11.07 1.37
CA VAL A 9 9.33 -10.73 2.71
C VAL A 9 10.80 -10.35 2.62
N VAL A 10 11.14 -9.18 3.12
CA VAL A 10 12.52 -8.70 3.22
C VAL A 10 12.92 -8.69 4.69
N ASP A 11 13.99 -9.40 5.00
CA ASP A 11 14.60 -9.42 6.33
C ASP A 11 15.74 -8.39 6.39
N ALA A 12 15.36 -7.11 6.44
CA ALA A 12 16.29 -6.00 6.59
C ALA A 12 15.58 -4.82 7.27
N GLU A 13 16.34 -4.06 8.04
CA GLU A 13 15.82 -2.87 8.70
C GLU A 13 15.72 -1.71 7.68
N PRO A 14 14.55 -1.06 7.53
CA PRO A 14 14.41 0.11 6.67
C PRO A 14 15.17 1.31 7.24
N VAL A 15 15.98 1.96 6.41
CA VAL A 15 16.65 3.22 6.77
C VAL A 15 15.79 4.39 6.31
N GLU A 16 15.38 5.28 7.22
CA GLU A 16 14.57 6.44 6.85
C GLU A 16 15.37 7.42 5.98
N LEU A 17 14.83 7.77 4.82
CA LEU A 17 15.34 8.83 3.96
C LEU A 17 14.57 10.14 4.16
N SER A 18 13.28 10.04 4.45
CA SER A 18 12.39 11.18 4.72
C SER A 18 11.23 10.73 5.60
N GLY A 19 10.96 11.47 6.68
CA GLY A 19 9.85 11.21 7.60
C GLY A 19 8.53 11.85 7.19
N GLY A 20 7.59 11.90 8.13
CA GLY A 20 6.27 12.54 7.96
C GLY A 20 5.18 11.61 7.45
N ARG A 21 4.13 12.20 6.84
CA ARG A 21 2.95 11.46 6.34
C ARG A 21 3.31 10.42 5.27
N ASP A 22 4.17 10.81 4.33
CA ASP A 22 4.61 9.99 3.21
C ASP A 22 6.06 9.56 3.44
N ARG A 23 6.28 8.73 4.46
CA ARG A 23 7.61 8.29 4.88
C ARG A 23 8.29 7.48 3.77
N ILE A 24 9.50 7.86 3.40
CA ILE A 24 10.34 7.18 2.40
C ILE A 24 11.49 6.50 3.12
N VAL A 25 11.74 5.23 2.76
CA VAL A 25 12.82 4.43 3.31
C VAL A 25 13.71 3.86 2.21
N LEU A 26 14.95 3.55 2.57
CA LEU A 26 15.83 2.67 1.82
C LEU A 26 15.76 1.27 2.46
N LEU A 27 15.37 0.27 1.68
CA LEU A 27 15.29 -1.12 2.13
C LEU A 27 15.84 -2.03 1.04
N ALA A 28 16.87 -2.83 1.35
CA ALA A 28 17.56 -3.68 0.37
C ALA A 28 17.93 -2.93 -0.93
N ASN A 29 18.50 -1.73 -0.80
CA ASN A 29 18.87 -0.81 -1.90
C ASN A 29 17.71 -0.31 -2.77
N ARG A 30 16.47 -0.46 -2.33
CA ARG A 30 15.27 0.07 -3.00
C ARG A 30 14.74 1.27 -2.23
N ARG A 31 14.37 2.33 -2.97
CA ARG A 31 13.66 3.48 -2.42
C ARG A 31 12.17 3.15 -2.37
N LEU A 32 11.63 3.07 -1.17
CA LEU A 32 10.26 2.62 -0.96
C LEU A 32 9.44 3.66 -0.20
N LEU A 33 8.17 3.79 -0.57
CA LEU A 33 7.15 4.48 0.23
C LEU A 33 6.63 3.51 1.27
N ALA A 34 6.71 3.88 2.55
CA ALA A 34 6.04 3.13 3.60
C ALA A 34 4.52 3.27 3.47
N LEU A 35 3.81 2.15 3.55
CA LEU A 35 2.36 2.09 3.51
C LEU A 35 1.85 1.85 4.93
N PRO A 36 1.27 2.87 5.59
CA PRO A 36 0.64 2.70 6.90
C PRO A 36 -0.40 1.58 6.87
N ASP A 37 -0.52 0.83 7.97
CA ASP A 37 -1.40 -0.33 8.02
C ASP A 37 -2.88 0.07 8.16
N ASN A 38 -3.48 0.50 7.04
CA ASN A 38 -4.89 0.83 6.91
C ASN A 38 -5.46 0.31 5.58
N GLY A 39 -6.80 0.21 5.49
CA GLY A 39 -7.49 -0.37 4.34
C GLY A 39 -7.14 0.28 3.00
N PHE A 40 -7.05 1.61 2.97
CA PHE A 40 -6.73 2.35 1.75
C PHE A 40 -5.31 2.07 1.25
N GLN A 41 -4.32 2.10 2.15
CA GLN A 41 -2.91 1.86 1.82
C GLN A 41 -2.65 0.40 1.44
N LEU A 42 -3.33 -0.54 2.10
CA LEU A 42 -3.20 -1.97 1.79
C LEU A 42 -3.94 -2.34 0.49
N LEU A 43 -5.03 -1.65 0.16
CA LEU A 43 -5.63 -1.77 -1.17
C LEU A 43 -4.66 -1.31 -2.26
N LEU A 44 -3.94 -0.20 -2.06
CA LEU A 44 -2.90 0.25 -2.98
C LEU A 44 -1.79 -0.79 -3.11
N ALA A 45 -1.35 -1.37 -1.98
CA ALA A 45 -0.35 -2.44 -1.97
C ALA A 45 -0.78 -3.62 -2.83
N TRP A 46 -2.03 -4.07 -2.66
CA TRP A 46 -2.60 -5.17 -3.43
C TRP A 46 -2.61 -4.88 -4.93
N VAL A 47 -3.10 -3.70 -5.31
CA VAL A 47 -3.21 -3.28 -6.71
C VAL A 47 -1.84 -3.14 -7.38
N ALA A 48 -0.84 -2.60 -6.68
CA ALA A 48 0.52 -2.48 -7.21
C ALA A 48 1.17 -3.86 -7.49
N GLY A 49 0.75 -4.87 -6.72
CA GLY A 49 1.10 -6.26 -6.93
C GLY A 49 2.47 -6.66 -6.38
N PRO A 50 2.77 -7.97 -6.36
CA PRO A 50 3.91 -8.55 -5.64
C PRO A 50 5.28 -8.15 -6.19
N ARG A 51 5.35 -7.64 -7.44
CA ARG A 51 6.61 -7.18 -8.04
C ARG A 51 7.06 -5.82 -7.50
N ARG A 52 6.09 -5.00 -7.06
CA ARG A 52 6.32 -3.59 -6.68
C ARG A 52 6.20 -3.38 -5.18
N VAL A 53 5.79 -4.39 -4.42
CA VAL A 53 5.54 -4.26 -3.00
C VAL A 53 6.31 -5.33 -2.26
N VAL A 54 6.91 -4.93 -1.14
CA VAL A 54 7.56 -5.81 -0.19
C VAL A 54 6.99 -5.59 1.20
N ARG A 55 7.28 -6.53 2.08
CA ARG A 55 6.92 -6.45 3.50
C ARG A 55 8.06 -6.87 4.40
N THR A 56 8.11 -6.32 5.61
CA THR A 56 9.05 -6.73 6.65
C THR A 56 8.26 -7.23 7.86
N PRO A 57 8.72 -8.26 8.59
CA PRO A 57 8.07 -8.69 9.83
C PRO A 57 8.08 -7.57 10.86
N VAL A 58 6.98 -7.40 11.60
CA VAL A 58 6.91 -6.52 12.77
C VAL A 58 6.33 -7.27 13.96
N PRO A 59 6.71 -6.89 15.20
CA PRO A 59 6.10 -7.46 16.39
C PRO A 59 4.58 -7.30 16.36
N VAL A 60 3.85 -8.40 16.53
CA VAL A 60 2.39 -8.37 16.66
C VAL A 60 2.06 -7.79 18.03
N HIS A 61 1.27 -6.72 18.05
CA HIS A 61 0.78 -6.14 19.30
C HIS A 61 -0.52 -6.84 19.71
N PRO A 62 -0.70 -7.24 20.98
CA PRO A 62 -1.89 -7.99 21.42
C PRO A 62 -3.21 -7.25 21.15
N ASP A 63 -3.19 -5.92 21.15
CA ASP A 63 -4.39 -5.10 20.92
C ASP A 63 -4.66 -4.75 19.44
N GLN A 64 -3.93 -5.33 18.47
CA GLN A 64 -4.11 -5.02 17.05
C GLN A 64 -5.35 -5.67 16.40
N ASP A 65 -6.04 -6.57 17.10
CA ASP A 65 -7.16 -7.33 16.52
C ASP A 65 -8.29 -6.47 15.95
N VAL A 66 -8.63 -5.36 16.62
CA VAL A 66 -9.68 -4.44 16.15
C VAL A 66 -9.26 -3.73 14.87
N VAL A 67 -8.01 -3.24 14.83
CA VAL A 67 -7.43 -2.59 13.64
C VAL A 67 -7.38 -3.59 12.49
N ASP A 68 -6.88 -4.79 12.75
CA ASP A 68 -6.80 -5.86 11.75
C ASP A 68 -8.14 -6.23 11.16
N THR A 69 -9.15 -6.33 12.01
CA THR A 69 -10.53 -6.60 11.59
C THR A 69 -11.05 -5.48 10.70
N PHE A 70 -10.88 -4.22 11.10
CA PHE A 70 -11.34 -3.08 10.31
C PHE A 70 -10.66 -3.02 8.93
N VAL A 71 -9.34 -3.18 8.90
CA VAL A 71 -8.58 -3.15 7.65
C VAL A 71 -8.94 -4.33 6.76
N ASN A 72 -9.11 -5.54 7.30
CA ASN A 72 -9.49 -6.70 6.50
C ASN A 72 -10.94 -6.61 5.99
N SER A 73 -11.87 -6.04 6.75
CA SER A 73 -13.23 -5.76 6.26
C SER A 73 -13.21 -4.80 5.07
N TYR A 74 -12.40 -3.74 5.13
CA TYR A 74 -12.21 -2.82 4.00
C TYR A 74 -11.69 -3.53 2.75
N LEU A 75 -10.68 -4.39 2.91
CA LEU A 75 -10.12 -5.16 1.79
C LEU A 75 -11.16 -6.11 1.18
N VAL A 76 -11.90 -6.84 2.01
CA VAL A 76 -12.95 -7.75 1.55
C VAL A 76 -14.04 -7.00 0.79
N GLU A 77 -14.49 -5.85 1.29
CA GLU A 77 -15.47 -5.00 0.61
C GLU A 77 -14.95 -4.46 -0.73
N ALA A 78 -13.62 -4.23 -0.85
CA ALA A 78 -12.96 -3.89 -2.11
C ALA A 78 -12.67 -5.11 -3.04
N GLY A 79 -13.11 -6.31 -2.67
CA GLY A 79 -12.88 -7.54 -3.43
C GLY A 79 -11.45 -8.07 -3.35
N VAL A 80 -10.76 -7.82 -2.23
CA VAL A 80 -9.39 -8.25 -1.93
C VAL A 80 -9.41 -9.21 -0.73
N PRO A 81 -8.67 -10.34 -0.75
CA PRO A 81 -8.61 -11.23 0.41
C PRO A 81 -8.03 -10.53 1.65
N PRO A 82 -8.34 -11.01 2.87
CA PRO A 82 -7.73 -10.51 4.10
C PRO A 82 -6.19 -10.57 4.04
N ARG A 83 -5.52 -9.52 4.54
CA ARG A 83 -4.06 -9.47 4.58
C ARG A 83 -3.51 -10.31 5.74
N PRO A 84 -2.28 -10.83 5.62
CA PRO A 84 -1.57 -11.41 6.76
C PRO A 84 -1.16 -10.32 7.76
N ARG A 85 -1.21 -10.67 9.04
CA ARG A 85 -0.85 -9.80 10.17
C ARG A 85 0.67 -9.80 10.42
N GLY A 86 1.15 -8.83 11.20
CA GLY A 86 2.55 -8.79 11.65
C GLY A 86 3.53 -8.36 10.56
N PHE A 87 3.09 -7.50 9.64
CA PHE A 87 3.92 -6.98 8.56
C PHE A 87 3.79 -5.47 8.40
N ALA A 88 4.92 -4.79 8.21
CA ALA A 88 4.96 -3.45 7.61
C ALA A 88 5.09 -3.59 6.09
N TRP A 89 4.41 -2.73 5.33
CA TRP A 89 4.30 -2.83 3.88
C TRP A 89 4.94 -1.62 3.20
N TYR A 90 5.55 -1.86 2.03
CA TYR A 90 6.34 -0.87 1.34
C TYR A 90 6.14 -0.98 -0.17
N LEU A 91 5.87 0.15 -0.84
CA LEU A 91 5.73 0.24 -2.29
C LEU A 91 7.03 0.79 -2.91
N ASP A 92 7.54 0.12 -3.95
CA ASP A 92 8.59 0.67 -4.81
C ASP A 92 8.17 2.02 -5.35
N LEU A 93 8.99 3.03 -5.08
CA LEU A 93 8.79 4.35 -5.63
C LEU A 93 9.86 4.61 -6.70
N PRO A 94 9.49 4.70 -7.99
CA PRO A 94 10.45 4.90 -9.06
C PRO A 94 11.37 6.11 -8.82
N ALA A 95 12.57 6.07 -9.40
CA ALA A 95 13.50 7.17 -9.29
C ALA A 95 12.86 8.46 -9.84
N GLY A 96 13.01 9.57 -9.10
CA GLY A 96 12.43 10.86 -9.47
C GLY A 96 10.94 11.04 -9.13
N VAL A 97 10.20 9.98 -8.81
CA VAL A 97 8.78 10.10 -8.44
C VAL A 97 8.64 10.50 -6.97
N ALA A 98 7.96 11.62 -6.73
CA ALA A 98 7.57 12.08 -5.40
C ALA A 98 6.25 11.42 -4.94
N PRO A 99 6.04 11.18 -3.63
CA PRO A 99 4.77 10.64 -3.13
C PRO A 99 3.54 11.46 -3.54
N ALA A 100 3.69 12.79 -3.64
CA ALA A 100 2.61 13.65 -4.11
C ALA A 100 2.17 13.35 -5.55
N GLU A 101 3.09 12.93 -6.42
CA GLU A 101 2.78 12.51 -7.79
C GLU A 101 2.05 11.17 -7.80
N LEU A 102 2.47 10.24 -6.94
CA LEU A 102 1.72 8.99 -6.69
C LEU A 102 0.27 9.27 -6.30
N TRP A 103 0.08 10.10 -5.28
CA TRP A 103 -1.27 10.40 -4.77
C TRP A 103 -2.12 11.19 -5.76
N ARG A 104 -1.48 12.06 -6.56
CA ARG A 104 -2.17 12.76 -7.65
C ARG A 104 -2.63 11.80 -8.74
N ALA A 105 -1.83 10.80 -9.11
CA ALA A 105 -2.20 9.83 -10.13
C ALA A 105 -3.32 8.89 -9.66
N VAL A 106 -3.28 8.45 -8.39
CA VAL A 106 -4.35 7.65 -7.78
C VAL A 106 -5.66 8.45 -7.69
N GLY A 107 -5.58 9.75 -7.38
CA GLY A 107 -6.64 10.74 -7.54
C GLY A 107 -8.08 10.25 -7.33
N LEU A 108 -8.59 10.31 -6.10
CA LEU A 108 -10.02 10.02 -5.86
C LEU A 108 -10.88 11.23 -6.24
N SER A 109 -11.60 11.11 -7.35
CA SER A 109 -12.60 12.11 -7.76
C SER A 109 -13.91 11.84 -7.02
N GLY A 110 -14.00 12.27 -5.75
CA GLY A 110 -15.18 12.13 -4.91
C GLY A 110 -15.82 13.49 -4.60
N ARG A 111 -17.15 13.57 -4.67
CA ARG A 111 -17.88 14.69 -4.05
C ARG A 111 -17.87 14.48 -2.53
N HIS A 112 -17.55 15.54 -1.78
CA HIS A 112 -17.60 15.49 -0.33
C HIS A 112 -19.02 15.09 0.14
N GLY A 113 -19.11 14.12 1.07
CA GLY A 113 -20.38 13.60 1.59
C GLY A 113 -21.04 12.48 0.77
N ALA A 114 -20.47 12.08 -0.37
CA ALA A 114 -20.93 10.88 -1.07
C ALA A 114 -20.41 9.61 -0.37
N PRO A 115 -21.18 8.50 -0.35
CA PRO A 115 -20.68 7.20 0.07
C PRO A 115 -19.43 6.82 -0.73
N VAL A 116 -18.42 6.28 -0.04
CA VAL A 116 -17.21 5.78 -0.69
C VAL A 116 -17.53 4.43 -1.33
N ASP A 117 -17.35 4.34 -2.65
CA ASP A 117 -17.42 3.10 -3.40
C ASP A 117 -16.01 2.52 -3.53
N LEU A 118 -15.74 1.40 -2.84
CA LEU A 118 -14.41 0.79 -2.80
C LEU A 118 -14.01 0.13 -4.13
N GLY A 119 -14.97 -0.25 -4.97
CA GLY A 119 -14.70 -0.66 -6.34
C GLY A 119 -14.11 0.49 -7.15
N ARG A 120 -14.70 1.68 -7.05
CA ARG A 120 -14.17 2.89 -7.70
C ARG A 120 -12.82 3.33 -7.16
N VAL A 121 -12.59 3.18 -5.84
CA VAL A 121 -11.28 3.45 -5.24
C VAL A 121 -10.22 2.53 -5.84
N ARG A 122 -10.52 1.23 -5.93
CA ARG A 122 -9.63 0.24 -6.54
C ARG A 122 -9.33 0.57 -8.01
N GLU A 123 -10.35 0.85 -8.81
CA GLU A 123 -10.16 1.24 -10.21
C GLU A 123 -9.30 2.50 -10.37
N ALA A 124 -9.44 3.48 -9.46
CA ALA A 124 -8.63 4.68 -9.47
C ALA A 124 -7.15 4.37 -9.16
N MET A 125 -6.89 3.48 -8.21
CA MET A 125 -5.54 2.98 -7.94
C MET A 125 -4.95 2.22 -9.14
N GLU A 126 -5.73 1.35 -9.77
CA GLU A 126 -5.29 0.59 -10.96
C GLU A 126 -4.86 1.54 -12.08
N ARG A 127 -5.68 2.56 -12.38
CA ARG A 127 -5.33 3.58 -13.38
C ARG A 127 -4.11 4.41 -13.00
N GLY A 128 -4.05 4.90 -11.76
CA GLY A 128 -2.97 5.75 -11.28
C GLY A 128 -1.61 5.04 -11.27
N LEU A 129 -1.60 3.79 -10.83
CA LEU A 129 -0.39 2.96 -10.81
C LEU A 129 0.05 2.60 -12.24
N ALA A 130 -0.87 2.22 -13.14
CA ALA A 130 -0.53 1.98 -14.54
C ALA A 130 0.11 3.24 -15.18
N ALA A 131 -0.47 4.42 -14.97
CA ALA A 131 0.05 5.67 -15.51
C ALA A 131 1.47 6.01 -15.02
N LEU A 132 1.81 5.66 -13.77
CA LEU A 132 3.13 5.95 -13.20
C LEU A 132 4.17 4.91 -13.56
N PHE A 133 3.82 3.63 -13.51
CA PHE A 133 4.79 2.54 -13.63
C PHE A 133 4.96 2.03 -15.06
N ASP A 134 4.01 2.28 -15.96
CA ASP A 134 4.11 1.85 -17.36
C ASP A 134 4.61 2.98 -18.28
N ALA A 135 4.71 4.21 -17.75
CA ALA A 135 5.35 5.35 -18.42
C ALA A 135 6.87 5.44 -18.15
N SER A 136 7.42 4.51 -17.36
CA SER A 136 8.83 4.47 -16.92
C SER A 136 9.66 3.48 -17.74
#